data_AF-A0A2V9J0A7-F1
#
_entry.id   AF-A0A2V9J0A7-F1
#
_cell.length_a   1.000
_cell.length_b   1.000
_cell.length_c   1.000
_cell.angle_alpha   90.00
_cell.angle_beta   90.00
_cell.angle_gamma   90.00
#
_symmetry.space_group_name_H-M   'P 1'
#
loop_
_entity.id
_entity.type
_entity.pdbx_description
1 polymer ?
#
loop_
_entity_poly.entity_id
_entity_poly.type
_entity_poly.pdbx_seq_one_letter_code
_entity_poly.pdbx_strand_id
1 'polypeptide(L)' 'LEGVSYIDSSGLSTLVACYTSARKRGGDLKLTHLTTRVRDLMQITRLSTVFETYNTVEEAQKSFQASS' A
#
# COMPACT_ATOMS: atom_id res chain seq x y z
N LEU A 1 5.74 -4.99 -3.52
CA LEU A 1 4.84 -5.79 -4.38
C LEU A 1 5.51 -6.09 -5.72
N GLU A 2 6.84 -6.23 -5.71
CA GLU A 2 7.60 -6.58 -6.90
C GLU A 2 7.13 -7.94 -7.44
N GLY A 3 6.98 -8.05 -8.76
CA GLY A 3 6.48 -9.26 -9.42
C GLY A 3 4.96 -9.49 -9.32
N VAL A 4 4.20 -8.67 -8.59
CA VAL A 4 2.74 -8.79 -8.51
C VAL A 4 2.09 -8.15 -9.75
N SER A 5 1.67 -9.00 -10.68
CA SER A 5 1.08 -8.58 -11.97
C SER A 5 -0.43 -8.31 -11.90
N TYR A 6 -1.12 -8.80 -10.88
CA TYR A 6 -2.57 -8.62 -10.71
C TYR A 6 -3.01 -8.77 -9.25
N ILE A 7 -4.04 -8.01 -8.86
CA ILE A 7 -4.77 -8.15 -7.60
C ILE A 7 -6.26 -8.11 -7.95
N ASP A 8 -7.03 -9.04 -7.41
CA ASP A 8 -8.48 -9.12 -7.57
C ASP A 8 -9.22 -8.39 -6.42
N SER A 9 -10.54 -8.47 -6.39
CA SER A 9 -11.36 -7.83 -5.35
C SER A 9 -11.07 -8.38 -3.94
N SER A 10 -10.73 -9.68 -3.84
CA SER A 10 -10.43 -10.32 -2.57
C SER A 10 -9.09 -9.83 -2.01
N GLY A 11 -8.05 -9.76 -2.84
CA GLY A 11 -6.74 -9.23 -2.47
C GLY A 11 -6.79 -7.75 -2.06
N LEU A 12 -7.58 -6.92 -2.74
CA LEU A 12 -7.82 -5.54 -2.31
C LEU A 12 -8.48 -5.47 -0.93
N SER A 13 -9.49 -6.32 -0.68
CA SER A 13 -10.17 -6.38 0.61
C SER A 13 -9.20 -6.81 1.72
N THR A 14 -8.32 -7.76 1.45
CA THR A 14 -7.26 -8.18 2.37
C THR A 14 -6.29 -7.04 2.67
N LEU A 15 -5.83 -6.28 1.66
CA LEU A 15 -4.94 -5.14 1.86
C LEU A 15 -5.58 -4.08 2.77
N VAL A 16 -6.86 -3.75 2.54
CA VAL A 16 -7.61 -2.78 3.36
C VAL A 16 -7.76 -3.29 4.81
N ALA A 17 -8.04 -4.59 4.98
CA ALA A 17 -8.12 -5.20 6.30
C ALA A 17 -6.77 -5.14 7.04
N CYS A 18 -5.65 -5.44 6.36
CA CYS A 18 -4.31 -5.34 6.91
C CYS A 18 -3.98 -3.89 7.33
N TYR A 19 -4.26 -2.91 6.47
CA TYR A 19 -4.05 -1.49 6.79
C TYR A 19 -4.86 -1.05 8.01
N THR A 20 -6.16 -1.37 8.02
CA THR A 20 -7.04 -1.05 9.14
C THR A 20 -6.57 -1.70 10.44
N SER A 21 -6.12 -2.96 10.36
CA SER A 21 -5.60 -3.72 11.49
C SER A 21 -4.30 -3.12 12.04
N ALA A 22 -3.38 -2.69 11.18
CA ALA A 22 -2.15 -2.01 11.58
C ALA A 22 -2.46 -0.67 12.27
N ARG A 23 -3.31 0.16 11.67
CA ARG A 23 -3.72 1.47 12.21
C ARG A 23 -4.41 1.37 13.56
N LYS A 24 -5.26 0.36 13.76
CA LYS A 24 -5.90 0.08 15.07
C LYS A 24 -4.90 -0.22 16.20
N ARG A 25 -3.69 -0.68 15.86
CA ARG A 25 -2.61 -0.92 16.83
C ARG A 25 -1.59 0.21 16.90
N GLY A 26 -1.88 1.37 16.30
CA GLY A 26 -0.95 2.50 16.21
C GLY A 26 0.22 2.27 15.25
N GLY A 27 0.17 1.22 14.43
CA GLY A 27 1.11 0.99 13.35
C GLY A 27 0.64 1.59 12.04
N ASP A 28 1.50 1.53 11.03
CA ASP A 28 1.17 2.00 9.68
C ASP A 28 1.64 0.99 8.63
N LEU A 29 1.03 1.02 7.44
CA LEU A 29 1.32 0.11 6.34
C LEU A 29 1.46 0.89 5.05
N LYS A 30 2.66 0.79 4.46
CA LYS A 30 3.07 1.48 3.23
C LYS A 30 3.40 0.43 2.17
N LEU A 31 3.02 0.69 0.92
CA LEU A 31 3.22 -0.26 -0.18
C LEU A 31 4.40 0.19 -1.06
N THR A 32 5.20 -0.75 -1.54
CA THR A 32 6.37 -0.45 -2.40
C THR A 32 6.34 -1.27 -3.68
N HIS A 33 7.05 -0.83 -4.72
CA HIS A 33 7.22 -1.58 -5.97
C HIS A 33 5.87 -2.02 -6.60
N LEU A 34 4.90 -1.11 -6.66
CA LEU A 34 3.64 -1.40 -7.38
C LEU A 34 3.93 -1.45 -8.88
N THR A 35 3.46 -2.51 -9.54
CA THR A 35 3.40 -2.55 -11.00
C THR A 35 2.39 -1.50 -11.51
N THR A 36 2.53 -1.05 -12.76
CA THR A 36 1.61 -0.08 -13.37
C THR A 36 0.15 -0.51 -13.24
N ARG A 37 -0.13 -1.79 -13.49
CA ARG A 37 -1.48 -2.35 -13.39
C ARG A 37 -2.05 -2.28 -11.97
N VAL A 38 -1.24 -2.57 -10.95
CA VAL A 38 -1.68 -2.46 -9.55
C VAL A 38 -1.88 -0.99 -9.18
N ARG A 39 -1.03 -0.08 -9.67
CA ARG A 39 -1.21 1.36 -9.47
C ARG A 39 -2.52 1.87 -10.08
N ASP A 40 -2.82 1.49 -11.32
CA ASP A 40 -4.05 1.87 -12.02
C ASP A 40 -5.28 1.34 -11.28
N LEU A 41 -5.23 0.09 -10.83
CA LEU A 41 -6.29 -0.51 -10.02
C LEU A 41 -6.54 0.33 -8.75
N MET A 42 -5.50 0.70 -8.03
CA MET A 42 -5.62 1.53 -6.81
C MET A 42 -6.20 2.92 -7.10
N GLN A 43 -5.89 3.52 -8.25
CA GLN A 43 -6.49 4.79 -8.67
C GLN A 43 -7.99 4.65 -8.94
N ILE A 44 -8.38 3.61 -9.70
CA ILE A 44 -9.79 3.33 -10.02
C ILE A 44 -10.60 3.10 -8.74
N THR A 45 -10.05 2.34 -7.80
CA THR A 45 -10.73 2.02 -6.53
C THR A 45 -10.56 3.10 -5.46
N ARG A 46 -9.91 4.23 -5.78
CA ARG A 46 -9.59 5.33 -4.84
C ARG A 46 -8.78 4.88 -3.61
N LEU A 47 -8.11 3.75 -3.70
CA LEU A 47 -7.22 3.27 -2.64
C LEU A 47 -5.87 3.97 -2.69
N SER A 48 -5.54 4.64 -3.79
CA SER A 48 -4.37 5.52 -3.89
C SER A 48 -4.35 6.67 -2.87
N THR A 49 -5.51 7.07 -2.34
CA THR A 49 -5.61 8.09 -1.28
C THR A 49 -5.58 7.49 0.12
N VAL A 50 -5.67 6.16 0.23
CA VAL A 50 -5.68 5.42 1.50
C VAL A 50 -4.29 4.89 1.81
N PHE A 51 -3.63 4.30 0.81
CA PHE A 51 -2.29 3.74 0.96
C PHE A 51 -1.23 4.75 0.54
N GLU A 52 -0.24 4.93 1.40
CA GLU A 52 1.00 5.57 1.01
C GLU A 52 1.83 4.59 0.18
N THR A 53 2.28 5.03 -1.00
CA THR A 53 3.03 4.17 -1.94
C THR A 53 4.37 4.78 -2.30
N TYR A 54 5.39 3.92 -2.40
CA TYR A 54 6.77 4.30 -2.74
C TYR A 54 7.32 3.42 -3.83
N ASN A 55 8.39 3.87 -4.49
CA ASN A 55 9.03 3.06 -5.52
C ASN A 55 9.95 2.02 -4.89
N THR A 56 10.66 2.40 -3.82
CA THR A 56 11.64 1.53 -3.14
C THR A 56 11.28 1.24 -1.68
N VAL A 57 11.92 0.24 -1.08
CA VAL A 57 11.74 -0.06 0.36
C VAL A 57 12.40 1.03 1.21
N GLU A 58 13.52 1.55 0.76
CA GLU A 58 14.31 2.57 1.44
C GLU A 58 13.54 3.88 1.57
N GLU A 59 12.82 4.30 0.52
CA GLU A 59 11.92 5.46 0.56
C GLU A 59 10.81 5.27 1.59
N ALA A 60 10.19 4.09 1.62
CA ALA A 60 9.14 3.79 2.57
C ALA A 60 9.66 3.76 4.01
N GLN A 61 10.86 3.19 4.25
CA GLN A 61 11.48 3.18 5.58
C GLN A 61 11.73 4.59 6.09
N LYS A 62 12.30 5.47 5.25
CA LYS A 62 12.55 6.88 5.62
C LYS A 62 11.26 7.60 5.97
N SER A 63 10.14 7.29 5.31
CA SER A 63 8.88 7.96 5.59
C SER A 63 8.22 7.53 6.90
N PHE A 64 8.60 6.40 7.51
CA PHE A 64 8.17 6.08 8.88
C PHE A 64 8.88 6.96 9.93
N GLN A 65 10.11 7.40 9.65
CA GLN A 65 10.90 8.23 10.56
C GLN A 65 10.50 9.71 10.49
N ALA A 66 10.00 10.16 9.34
CA ALA A 66 9.54 11.54 9.15
C ALA A 66 8.17 11.85 9.77
N SER A 67 7.45 10.83 10.28
CA SER A 67 6.13 10.97 10.91
C SER A 67 6.18 11.06 12.45
N SER A 68 7.37 11.34 13.02
CA SER A 68 7.59 11.55 14.46
C SER A 68 7.50 13.03 14.84
#